data_AF-A0AA88M8I6-F1
#
_entry.id   AF-A0AA88M8I6-F1
#
_cell.length_a   1.000
_cell.length_b   1.000
_cell.length_c   1.000
_cell.angle_alpha   90.00
_cell.angle_beta   90.00
_cell.angle_gamma   90.00
#
_symmetry.space_group_name_H-M   'P 1'
#
loop_
_entity.id
_entity.type
_entity.pdbx_description
1 polymer ?
#
loop_
_entity_poly.entity_id
_entity_poly.type
_entity_poly.pdbx_seq_one_letter_code
_entity_poly.pdbx_strand_id
1 'polypeptide(L)'
;MSALLAAGSVFFPGLFLLSKQTLKCVLGWSEGDAAIVSTRLVSSIQAIMASTAGCVIITSCRDVMGDRHWLTDSYILFATPYFAYDIYAMFLCYWHRVQVKGHEEEGGVRCLGAAVVGYLRQELFMVLHHVFMVAFCFPVSLLWRQGKGDYFQAVLFLAELSTPSVCLGKVLIQYKKQHTLLHKVNGVVMLVTFFSCRVLLFPYLYYAYSRHASIPVYEVPLVAPWQCNLGAALLWPLQLYWFALICRGAFRLFTRR
;
A
#
# COMPACT_ATOMS: atom_id res chain seq x y z
N MET A 1 -5.25 -5.85 22.78
CA MET A 1 -4.24 -6.06 21.72
C MET A 1 -4.57 -7.25 20.82
N SER A 2 -4.69 -8.48 21.36
CA SER A 2 -5.00 -9.69 20.58
C SER A 2 -6.33 -9.63 19.82
N ALA A 3 -7.36 -9.01 20.39
CA ALA A 3 -8.67 -8.89 19.75
C ALA A 3 -8.65 -8.11 18.42
N LEU A 4 -7.86 -7.03 18.33
CA LEU A 4 -7.76 -6.22 17.10
C LEU A 4 -6.97 -6.94 16.00
N LEU A 5 -5.90 -7.65 16.39
CA LEU A 5 -5.16 -8.52 15.48
C LEU A 5 -6.05 -9.66 14.96
N ALA A 6 -6.82 -10.30 15.84
CA ALA A 6 -7.77 -11.33 15.45
C ALA A 6 -8.86 -10.79 14.53
N ALA A 7 -9.41 -9.61 14.86
CA ALA A 7 -10.40 -8.92 14.03
C ALA A 7 -9.85 -8.62 12.63
N GLY A 8 -8.63 -8.09 12.51
CA GLY A 8 -7.97 -7.87 11.22
C GLY A 8 -7.76 -9.18 10.44
N SER A 9 -7.28 -10.23 11.11
CA SER A 9 -7.05 -11.55 10.51
C SER A 9 -8.32 -12.22 10.00
N VAL A 10 -9.49 -11.90 10.54
CA VAL A 10 -10.78 -12.37 10.03
C VAL A 10 -11.34 -11.41 8.97
N PHE A 11 -11.22 -10.11 9.19
CA PHE A 11 -11.82 -9.07 8.34
C PHE A 11 -11.27 -9.06 6.92
N PHE A 12 -9.94 -9.03 6.73
CA PHE A 12 -9.38 -8.91 5.37
C PHE A 12 -9.57 -10.17 4.52
N PRO A 13 -9.29 -11.38 5.02
CA PRO A 13 -9.58 -12.60 4.27
C PRO A 13 -11.08 -12.83 4.08
N GLY A 14 -11.90 -12.50 5.08
CA GLY A 14 -13.36 -12.58 4.99
C GLY A 14 -13.93 -11.67 3.90
N LEU A 15 -13.46 -10.41 3.85
CA LEU A 15 -13.84 -9.44 2.82
C LEU A 15 -13.40 -9.90 1.42
N PHE A 16 -12.22 -10.49 1.30
CA PHE A 16 -11.76 -11.09 0.03
C PHE A 16 -12.67 -12.23 -0.42
N LEU A 17 -12.99 -13.18 0.46
CA LEU A 17 -13.83 -14.32 0.11
C LEU A 17 -15.25 -13.88 -0.24
N LEU A 18 -15.81 -12.95 0.54
CA LEU A 18 -17.14 -12.40 0.29
C LEU A 18 -17.21 -11.65 -1.05
N SER A 19 -16.24 -10.77 -1.32
CA SER A 19 -16.19 -10.03 -2.58
C SER A 19 -15.97 -10.98 -3.78
N LYS A 20 -15.07 -11.96 -3.65
CA LYS A 20 -14.83 -12.97 -4.69
C LYS A 20 -16.09 -13.76 -5.00
N GLN A 21 -16.78 -14.25 -3.97
CA GLN A 21 -18.00 -15.02 -4.15
C GLN A 21 -19.12 -14.17 -4.73
N THR A 22 -19.27 -12.92 -4.29
CA THR A 22 -20.27 -11.99 -4.82
C THR A 22 -20.02 -11.70 -6.31
N LEU A 23 -18.76 -11.41 -6.69
CA LEU A 23 -18.40 -11.16 -8.09
C LEU A 23 -18.64 -12.39 -8.97
N LYS A 24 -18.36 -13.59 -8.46
CA LYS A 24 -18.69 -14.84 -9.16
C LYS A 24 -20.19 -15.04 -9.33
N CYS A 25 -20.97 -14.86 -8.26
CA CYS A 25 -22.41 -15.10 -8.28
C CYS A 25 -23.18 -14.08 -9.10
N VAL A 26 -22.85 -12.80 -8.98
CA VAL A 26 -23.60 -11.70 -9.61
C VAL A 26 -23.14 -11.46 -11.05
N LEU A 27 -21.84 -11.55 -11.32
CA LEU A 27 -21.28 -11.18 -12.63
C LEU A 27 -20.77 -12.38 -13.44
N GLY A 28 -20.82 -13.60 -12.88
CA GLY A 28 -20.40 -14.82 -13.58
C GLY A 28 -18.90 -14.86 -13.89
N TRP A 29 -18.07 -14.11 -13.16
CA TRP A 29 -16.64 -13.98 -13.49
C TRP A 29 -15.84 -15.25 -13.24
N SER A 30 -14.76 -15.40 -14.00
CA SER A 30 -13.77 -16.46 -13.80
C SER A 30 -13.13 -16.35 -12.41
N GLU A 31 -12.67 -17.48 -11.84
CA GLU A 31 -11.96 -17.49 -10.54
C GLU A 31 -10.79 -16.50 -10.50
N GLY A 32 -10.02 -16.44 -11.59
CA GLY A 32 -8.86 -15.56 -11.70
C GLY A 32 -9.23 -14.08 -11.72
N ASP A 33 -10.23 -13.70 -12.52
CA ASP A 33 -10.67 -12.30 -12.61
C ASP A 33 -11.31 -11.82 -11.31
N ALA A 34 -12.18 -12.66 -10.72
CA ALA A 34 -12.80 -12.39 -9.43
C ALA A 34 -11.75 -12.23 -8.33
N ALA A 35 -10.73 -13.10 -8.28
CA ALA A 35 -9.65 -13.00 -7.30
C ALA A 35 -8.84 -11.69 -7.47
N ILE A 36 -8.47 -11.32 -8.71
CA ILE A 36 -7.70 -10.10 -8.96
C ILE A 36 -8.49 -8.86 -8.50
N VAL A 37 -9.76 -8.74 -8.88
CA VAL A 37 -10.57 -7.58 -8.50
C VAL A 37 -10.83 -7.54 -6.99
N SER A 38 -11.08 -8.70 -6.37
CA SER A 38 -11.29 -8.81 -4.92
C SER A 38 -10.06 -8.35 -4.13
N THR A 39 -8.86 -8.79 -4.51
CA THR A 39 -7.61 -8.33 -3.88
C THR A 39 -7.45 -6.81 -3.99
N ARG A 40 -7.75 -6.23 -5.16
CA ARG A 40 -7.67 -4.78 -5.39
C ARG A 40 -8.73 -4.01 -4.59
N LEU A 41 -9.91 -4.58 -4.40
CA LEU A 41 -10.96 -4.00 -3.57
C LEU A 41 -10.55 -3.97 -2.09
N VAL A 42 -10.06 -5.10 -1.56
CA VAL A 42 -9.59 -5.20 -0.16
C VAL A 42 -8.47 -4.21 0.10
N SER A 43 -7.50 -4.10 -0.82
CA SER A 43 -6.42 -3.12 -0.76
C SER A 43 -6.93 -1.68 -0.77
N SER A 44 -7.93 -1.37 -1.60
CA SER A 44 -8.54 -0.03 -1.64
C SER A 44 -9.27 0.31 -0.34
N ILE A 45 -9.97 -0.67 0.25
CA ILE A 45 -10.66 -0.48 1.53
C ILE A 45 -9.67 -0.28 2.68
N GLN A 46 -8.61 -1.08 2.74
CA GLN A 46 -7.52 -0.90 3.71
C GLN A 46 -6.92 0.51 3.59
N ALA A 47 -6.67 0.97 2.37
CA ALA A 47 -6.08 2.27 2.12
C ALA A 47 -6.98 3.44 2.54
N ILE A 48 -8.29 3.33 2.30
CA ILE A 48 -9.27 4.33 2.77
C ILE A 48 -9.29 4.36 4.31
N MET A 49 -9.29 3.20 4.97
CA MET A 49 -9.23 3.15 6.43
C MET A 49 -7.94 3.75 6.98
N ALA A 50 -6.78 3.46 6.38
CA ALA A 50 -5.48 4.04 6.76
C ALA A 50 -5.50 5.55 6.62
N SER A 51 -5.94 6.05 5.46
CA SER A 51 -5.96 7.48 5.18
C SER A 51 -6.92 8.22 6.11
N THR A 52 -8.08 7.63 6.39
CA THR A 52 -9.07 8.20 7.32
C THR A 52 -8.52 8.23 8.74
N ALA A 53 -7.91 7.14 9.22
CA ALA A 53 -7.27 7.10 10.52
C ALA A 53 -6.14 8.14 10.62
N GLY A 54 -5.32 8.25 9.58
CA GLY A 54 -4.27 9.27 9.46
C GLY A 54 -4.83 10.68 9.59
N CYS A 55 -5.86 11.03 8.80
CA CYS A 55 -6.51 12.33 8.86
C CYS A 55 -7.04 12.65 10.27
N VAL A 56 -7.77 11.72 10.89
CA VAL A 56 -8.34 11.91 12.23
C VAL A 56 -7.24 12.20 13.26
N ILE A 57 -6.17 11.41 13.27
CA ILE A 57 -5.07 11.60 14.23
C ILE A 57 -4.36 12.94 13.97
N ILE A 58 -4.03 13.26 12.71
CA ILE A 58 -3.38 14.54 12.33
C ILE A 58 -4.20 15.74 12.78
N THR A 59 -5.53 15.70 12.61
CA THR A 59 -6.40 16.81 13.03
C THR A 59 -6.60 16.89 14.55
N SER A 60 -6.31 15.80 15.27
CA SER A 60 -6.52 15.72 16.73
C SER A 60 -5.26 16.07 17.52
N CYS A 61 -4.07 15.79 16.99
CA CYS A 61 -2.79 16.09 17.62
C CYS A 61 -2.38 17.55 17.38
N ARG A 62 -2.14 18.30 18.45
CA ARG A 62 -1.58 19.67 18.41
C ARG A 62 -0.07 19.65 18.57
N ASP A 63 0.44 18.86 19.50
CA ASP A 63 1.87 18.58 19.62
C ASP A 63 2.24 17.34 18.80
N VAL A 64 3.05 17.55 17.76
CA VAL A 64 3.44 16.50 16.82
C VAL A 64 4.31 15.39 17.45
N MET A 65 4.95 15.65 18.60
CA MET A 65 5.79 14.66 19.28
C MET A 65 5.14 14.04 20.52
N GLY A 66 4.52 14.85 21.37
CA GLY A 66 4.00 14.42 22.66
C GLY A 66 2.56 13.91 22.65
N ASP A 67 1.72 14.36 21.72
CA ASP A 67 0.31 13.96 21.73
C ASP A 67 0.15 12.50 21.31
N ARG A 68 -0.78 11.82 22.00
CA ARG A 68 -1.14 10.42 21.74
C ARG A 68 -2.58 10.32 21.28
N HIS A 69 -2.81 9.43 20.31
CA HIS A 69 -4.15 9.13 19.85
C HIS A 69 -4.36 7.61 19.85
N TRP A 70 -5.42 7.13 20.51
CA TRP A 70 -5.71 5.70 20.67
C TRP A 70 -5.86 4.96 19.33
N LEU A 71 -6.33 5.69 18.29
CA LEU A 71 -6.50 5.16 16.95
C LEU A 71 -5.17 4.75 16.31
N THR A 72 -4.05 5.36 16.68
CA THR A 72 -2.73 5.03 16.14
C THR A 72 -2.39 3.57 16.41
N ASP A 73 -2.39 3.16 17.68
CA ASP A 73 -2.04 1.80 18.07
C ASP A 73 -3.11 0.79 17.63
N SER A 74 -4.38 1.20 17.75
CA SER A 74 -5.51 0.34 17.38
C SER A 74 -5.52 0.02 15.89
N TYR A 75 -5.27 1.02 15.05
CA TYR A 75 -5.23 0.85 13.60
C TYR A 75 -4.00 0.04 13.17
N ILE A 76 -2.82 0.28 13.76
CA ILE A 76 -1.63 -0.54 13.44
C ILE A 76 -1.91 -2.02 13.72
N LEU A 77 -2.42 -2.33 14.92
CA LEU A 77 -2.76 -3.71 15.28
C LEU A 77 -3.81 -4.32 14.36
N PHE A 78 -4.83 -3.55 13.97
CA PHE A 78 -5.85 -4.01 13.05
C PHE A 78 -5.32 -4.21 11.62
N ALA A 79 -4.41 -3.35 11.14
CA ALA A 79 -3.91 -3.37 9.77
C ALA A 79 -2.74 -4.34 9.54
N THR A 80 -1.98 -4.75 10.56
CA THR A 80 -0.86 -5.69 10.38
C THR A 80 -1.24 -7.01 9.70
N PRO A 81 -2.36 -7.67 10.06
CA PRO A 81 -2.82 -8.87 9.37
C PRO A 81 -3.08 -8.66 7.87
N TYR A 82 -3.50 -7.46 7.45
CA TYR A 82 -3.67 -7.15 6.02
C TYR A 82 -2.37 -7.29 5.26
N PHE A 83 -1.26 -6.71 5.75
CA PHE A 83 0.01 -6.75 5.02
C PHE A 83 0.56 -8.18 4.89
N ALA A 84 0.34 -9.03 5.90
CA ALA A 84 0.69 -10.44 5.82
C ALA A 84 -0.22 -11.21 4.84
N TYR A 85 -1.53 -10.98 4.92
CA TYR A 85 -2.52 -11.57 4.03
C TYR A 85 -2.32 -11.13 2.56
N ASP A 86 -1.96 -9.89 2.30
CA ASP A 86 -1.83 -9.35 0.94
C ASP A 86 -0.67 -9.99 0.17
N ILE A 87 0.41 -10.41 0.87
CA ILE A 87 1.49 -11.20 0.26
C ILE A 87 0.94 -12.52 -0.32
N TYR A 88 0.06 -13.18 0.43
CA TYR A 88 -0.61 -14.41 -0.02
C TYR A 88 -1.62 -14.12 -1.15
N ALA A 89 -2.43 -13.07 -1.03
CA ALA A 89 -3.41 -12.69 -2.04
C ALA A 89 -2.75 -12.32 -3.39
N MET A 90 -1.61 -11.62 -3.35
CA MET A 90 -0.78 -11.31 -4.51
C MET A 90 -0.21 -12.59 -5.16
N PHE A 91 0.26 -13.55 -4.37
CA PHE A 91 0.72 -14.85 -4.88
C PHE A 91 -0.42 -15.61 -5.58
N LEU A 92 -1.62 -15.64 -4.98
CA LEU A 92 -2.79 -16.29 -5.56
C LEU A 92 -3.17 -15.65 -6.91
N CYS A 93 -3.15 -14.31 -7.00
CA CYS A 93 -3.40 -13.59 -8.24
C CYS A 93 -2.35 -13.90 -9.32
N TYR A 94 -1.07 -13.99 -8.93
CA TYR A 94 0.01 -14.39 -9.85
C TYR A 94 -0.19 -15.82 -10.35
N TRP A 95 -0.50 -16.75 -9.44
CA TRP A 95 -0.73 -18.15 -9.77
C TRP A 95 -1.87 -18.31 -10.78
N HIS A 96 -3.02 -17.65 -10.57
CA HIS A 96 -4.12 -17.67 -11.54
C HIS A 96 -3.75 -17.07 -12.89
N ARG A 97 -3.00 -15.96 -12.92
CA ARG A 97 -2.52 -15.37 -14.20
C ARG A 97 -1.61 -16.31 -14.98
N VAL A 98 -0.72 -16.99 -14.29
CA VAL A 98 0.20 -17.96 -14.90
C VAL A 98 -0.55 -19.21 -15.36
N GLN A 99 -1.56 -19.68 -14.63
CA GLN A 99 -2.39 -20.80 -15.06
C GLN A 99 -3.18 -20.48 -16.33
N VAL A 100 -3.78 -19.29 -16.43
CA VAL A 100 -4.50 -18.88 -17.64
C VAL A 100 -3.56 -18.78 -18.84
N LYS A 101 -2.38 -18.17 -18.68
CA LYS A 101 -1.35 -18.13 -19.75
C LYS A 101 -0.78 -19.51 -20.10
N GLY A 102 -0.53 -20.35 -19.10
CA GLY A 102 0.02 -21.70 -19.30
C GLY A 102 -0.97 -22.68 -19.93
N HIS A 103 -2.28 -22.41 -19.85
CA HIS A 103 -3.28 -23.16 -20.59
C HIS A 103 -3.23 -22.88 -22.11
N GLU A 104 -2.65 -21.75 -22.52
CA GLU A 104 -2.47 -21.38 -23.94
C GLU A 104 -1.14 -21.88 -24.53
N GLU A 105 -0.11 -22.17 -23.71
CA GLU A 105 1.27 -22.47 -24.16
C GLU A 105 1.84 -23.83 -23.64
N GLU A 106 1.04 -24.91 -23.65
CA GLU A 106 1.43 -26.30 -23.31
C GLU A 106 1.37 -26.72 -21.82
N GLY A 107 0.72 -27.89 -21.61
CA GLY A 107 0.32 -28.47 -20.33
C GLY A 107 1.43 -29.07 -19.47
N GLY A 108 2.39 -28.26 -19.01
CA GLY A 108 3.35 -28.64 -17.98
C GLY A 108 2.84 -28.35 -16.57
N VAL A 109 2.68 -29.38 -15.73
CA VAL A 109 2.42 -29.21 -14.28
C VAL A 109 3.61 -28.47 -13.64
N ARG A 110 3.46 -27.16 -13.44
CA ARG A 110 4.52 -26.34 -12.82
C ARG A 110 4.59 -26.67 -11.33
N CYS A 111 5.76 -27.12 -10.88
CA CYS A 111 6.05 -27.32 -9.45
C CYS A 111 5.79 -26.02 -8.66
N LEU A 112 5.12 -26.14 -7.52
CA LEU A 112 4.78 -25.01 -6.63
C LEU A 112 6.00 -24.15 -6.32
N GLY A 113 7.16 -24.78 -6.07
CA GLY A 113 8.42 -24.08 -5.79
C GLY A 113 8.89 -23.20 -6.96
N ALA A 114 8.77 -23.68 -8.20
CA ALA A 114 9.16 -22.89 -9.38
C ALA A 114 8.25 -21.67 -9.59
N ALA A 115 6.96 -21.78 -9.26
CA ALA A 115 6.05 -20.64 -9.34
C ALA A 115 6.28 -19.63 -8.21
N VAL A 116 6.60 -20.08 -6.99
CA VAL A 116 6.97 -19.19 -5.88
C VAL A 116 8.24 -18.41 -6.23
N VAL A 117 9.27 -19.07 -6.76
CA VAL A 117 10.50 -18.39 -7.21
C VAL A 117 10.20 -17.40 -8.34
N GLY A 118 9.35 -17.77 -9.30
CA GLY A 118 8.92 -16.87 -10.38
C GLY A 118 8.17 -15.64 -9.85
N TYR A 119 7.24 -15.84 -8.91
CA TYR A 119 6.50 -14.78 -8.26
C TYR A 119 7.41 -13.81 -7.51
N LEU A 120 8.32 -14.34 -6.67
CA LEU A 120 9.25 -13.52 -5.90
C LEU A 120 10.18 -12.71 -6.80
N ARG A 121 10.61 -13.25 -7.94
CA ARG A 121 11.43 -12.49 -8.91
C ARG A 121 10.64 -11.40 -9.63
N GLN A 122 9.41 -11.71 -10.04
CA GLN A 122 8.60 -10.77 -10.82
C GLN A 122 8.03 -9.63 -9.97
N GLU A 123 7.58 -9.92 -8.75
CA GLU A 123 6.93 -8.96 -7.85
C GLU A 123 7.83 -8.59 -6.66
N LEU A 124 9.16 -8.74 -6.80
CA LEU A 124 10.15 -8.60 -5.73
C LEU A 124 9.97 -7.32 -4.90
N PHE A 125 9.85 -6.17 -5.57
CA PHE A 125 9.76 -4.88 -4.88
C PHE A 125 8.47 -4.73 -4.07
N MET A 126 7.35 -5.28 -4.56
CA MET A 126 6.08 -5.24 -3.84
C MET A 126 6.10 -6.20 -2.64
N VAL A 127 6.62 -7.42 -2.82
CA VAL A 127 6.75 -8.39 -1.73
C VAL A 127 7.71 -7.87 -0.67
N LEU A 128 8.89 -7.38 -1.06
CA LEU A 128 9.87 -6.82 -0.14
C LEU A 128 9.29 -5.65 0.66
N HIS A 129 8.50 -4.78 0.02
CA HIS A 129 7.79 -3.70 0.72
C HIS A 129 6.86 -4.23 1.81
N HIS A 130 6.01 -5.22 1.51
CA HIS A 130 5.07 -5.78 2.49
C HIS A 130 5.79 -6.52 3.62
N VAL A 131 6.82 -7.30 3.29
CA VAL A 131 7.68 -7.97 4.29
C VAL A 131 8.34 -6.93 5.18
N PHE A 132 8.87 -5.85 4.62
CA PHE A 132 9.48 -4.78 5.40
C PHE A 132 8.49 -4.08 6.33
N MET A 133 7.27 -3.80 5.84
CA MET A 133 6.20 -3.19 6.65
C MET A 133 5.83 -4.08 7.86
N VAL A 134 5.72 -5.40 7.67
CA VAL A 134 5.37 -6.34 8.74
C VAL A 134 6.55 -6.63 9.68
N ALA A 135 7.74 -6.86 9.15
CA ALA A 135 8.89 -7.31 9.94
C ALA A 135 9.58 -6.16 10.68
N PHE A 136 9.55 -4.93 10.13
CA PHE A 136 10.28 -3.79 10.68
C PHE A 136 9.35 -2.62 11.03
N CYS A 137 8.51 -2.14 10.12
CA CYS A 137 7.68 -0.97 10.42
C CYS A 137 6.69 -1.26 11.56
N PHE A 138 6.10 -2.45 11.62
CA PHE A 138 5.17 -2.80 12.70
C PHE A 138 5.84 -2.82 14.09
N PRO A 139 6.95 -3.57 14.33
CA PRO A 139 7.62 -3.54 15.63
C PRO A 139 8.13 -2.14 16.00
N VAL A 140 8.63 -1.39 15.03
CA VAL A 140 9.07 0.00 15.25
C VAL A 140 7.89 0.87 15.69
N SER A 141 6.77 0.79 15.00
CA SER A 141 5.60 1.66 15.23
C SER A 141 4.87 1.36 16.54
N LEU A 142 4.90 0.12 17.04
CA LEU A 142 4.23 -0.24 18.30
C LEU A 142 5.17 -0.37 19.50
N LEU A 143 6.33 -1.00 19.33
CA LEU A 143 7.19 -1.36 20.47
C LEU A 143 8.25 -0.27 20.72
N TRP A 144 8.91 0.21 19.67
CA TRP A 144 9.97 1.23 19.80
C TRP A 144 9.47 2.66 19.81
N ARG A 145 8.26 2.93 19.30
CA ARG A 145 7.65 4.26 19.30
C ARG A 145 7.50 4.84 20.72
N GLN A 146 7.39 3.99 21.74
CA GLN A 146 7.19 4.38 23.16
C GLN A 146 6.05 5.40 23.37
N GLY A 147 5.04 5.37 22.50
CA GLY A 147 3.91 6.29 22.55
C GLY A 147 4.22 7.74 22.19
N LYS A 148 5.28 8.02 21.41
CA LYS A 148 5.61 9.36 20.90
C LYS A 148 5.45 9.43 19.38
N GLY A 149 5.22 10.61 18.83
CA GLY A 149 5.20 10.82 17.38
C GLY A 149 4.01 10.19 16.66
N ASP A 150 2.86 10.08 17.32
CA ASP A 150 1.62 9.59 16.72
C ASP A 150 1.20 10.41 15.50
N TYR A 151 1.48 11.72 15.51
CA TYR A 151 1.29 12.60 14.36
C TYR A 151 2.10 12.14 13.14
N PHE A 152 3.39 11.87 13.31
CA PHE A 152 4.26 11.41 12.21
C PHE A 152 3.83 10.03 11.70
N GLN A 153 3.42 9.13 12.60
CA GLN A 153 2.85 7.84 12.23
C GLN A 153 1.56 7.99 11.41
N ALA A 154 0.70 8.95 11.78
CA ALA A 154 -0.53 9.23 11.06
C ALA A 154 -0.27 9.85 9.67
N VAL A 155 0.74 10.71 9.54
CA VAL A 155 1.21 11.21 8.24
C VAL A 155 1.67 10.04 7.37
N LEU A 156 2.39 9.05 7.91
CA LEU A 156 2.77 7.84 7.18
C LEU A 156 1.57 7.03 6.69
N PHE A 157 0.43 7.02 7.40
CA PHE A 157 -0.79 6.36 6.91
C PHE A 157 -1.38 7.04 5.68
N LEU A 158 -1.20 8.35 5.51
CA LEU A 158 -1.66 9.07 4.32
C LEU A 158 -0.96 8.58 3.04
N ALA A 159 0.18 7.89 3.14
CA ALA A 159 0.82 7.24 2.00
C ALA A 159 -0.11 6.26 1.28
N GLU A 160 -1.09 5.68 1.97
CA GLU A 160 -2.04 4.77 1.36
C GLU A 160 -3.12 5.47 0.52
N LEU A 161 -3.28 6.79 0.60
CA LEU A 161 -4.34 7.52 -0.11
C LEU A 161 -4.26 7.34 -1.64
N SER A 162 -3.07 7.09 -2.19
CA SER A 162 -2.91 6.82 -3.63
C SER A 162 -3.33 5.41 -4.05
N THR A 163 -3.35 4.45 -3.12
CA THR A 163 -3.56 3.01 -3.39
C THR A 163 -4.91 2.70 -4.07
N PRO A 164 -6.05 3.33 -3.72
CA PRO A 164 -7.31 3.14 -4.42
C PRO A 164 -7.21 3.53 -5.90
N SER A 165 -6.56 4.65 -6.22
CA SER A 165 -6.37 5.11 -7.60
C SER A 165 -5.45 4.19 -8.41
N VAL A 166 -4.40 3.65 -7.76
CA VAL A 166 -3.51 2.63 -8.37
C VAL A 166 -4.29 1.33 -8.64
N CYS A 167 -5.12 0.89 -7.69
CA CYS A 167 -5.93 -0.31 -7.82
C CYS A 167 -6.99 -0.17 -8.93
N LEU A 168 -7.73 0.94 -8.93
CA LEU A 168 -8.69 1.26 -9.98
C LEU A 168 -8.04 1.33 -11.36
N GLY A 169 -6.84 1.92 -11.46
CA GLY A 169 -6.07 1.96 -12.70
C GLY A 169 -5.79 0.57 -13.26
N LYS A 170 -5.34 -0.37 -12.42
CA LYS A 170 -5.08 -1.76 -12.81
C LYS A 170 -6.34 -2.50 -13.24
N VAL A 171 -7.45 -2.29 -12.51
CA VAL A 171 -8.77 -2.86 -12.86
C VAL A 171 -9.21 -2.34 -14.24
N LEU A 172 -9.17 -1.03 -14.49
CA LEU A 172 -9.56 -0.46 -15.79
C LEU A 172 -8.71 -0.97 -16.96
N ILE A 173 -7.42 -1.23 -16.74
CA ILE A 173 -6.54 -1.85 -17.74
C ILE A 173 -6.97 -3.29 -18.03
N GLN A 174 -7.29 -4.08 -16.98
CA GLN A 174 -7.78 -5.46 -17.14
C GLN A 174 -9.06 -5.52 -17.98
N TYR A 175 -9.98 -4.56 -17.79
CA TYR A 175 -11.21 -4.46 -18.60
C TYR A 175 -11.02 -3.78 -19.97
N LYS A 176 -9.79 -3.51 -20.40
CA LYS A 176 -9.48 -2.79 -21.66
C LYS A 176 -10.19 -1.42 -21.78
N LYS A 177 -10.51 -0.78 -20.65
CA LYS A 177 -11.20 0.52 -20.58
C LYS A 177 -10.24 1.71 -20.59
N GLN A 178 -9.04 1.56 -21.14
CA GLN A 178 -7.98 2.57 -21.14
C GLN A 178 -8.36 3.86 -21.89
N HIS A 179 -9.25 3.76 -22.88
CA HIS A 179 -9.72 4.92 -23.67
C HIS A 179 -10.75 5.78 -22.93
N THR A 180 -11.34 5.28 -21.85
CA THR A 180 -12.41 5.98 -21.11
C THR A 180 -11.90 7.25 -20.43
N LEU A 181 -12.79 8.24 -20.28
CA LEU A 181 -12.50 9.44 -19.50
C LEU A 181 -12.16 9.08 -18.04
N LEU A 182 -12.82 8.06 -17.48
CA LEU A 182 -12.54 7.54 -16.15
C LEU A 182 -11.07 7.11 -15.98
N HIS A 183 -10.50 6.38 -16.95
CA HIS A 183 -9.09 5.97 -16.89
C HIS A 183 -8.14 7.17 -16.92
N LYS A 184 -8.44 8.19 -17.72
CA LYS A 184 -7.63 9.42 -17.82
C LYS A 184 -7.69 10.23 -16.52
N VAL A 185 -8.89 10.46 -15.98
CA VAL A 185 -9.09 11.17 -14.72
C VAL A 185 -8.43 10.40 -13.57
N ASN A 186 -8.64 9.09 -13.48
CA ASN A 186 -7.97 8.26 -12.48
C ASN A 186 -6.45 8.31 -12.62
N GLY A 187 -5.91 8.35 -13.84
CA GLY A 187 -4.47 8.51 -14.07
C GLY A 187 -3.92 9.82 -13.50
N VAL A 188 -4.63 10.94 -13.68
CA VAL A 188 -4.26 12.24 -13.09
C VAL A 188 -4.37 12.21 -11.57
N VAL A 189 -5.47 11.68 -11.03
CA VAL A 189 -5.67 11.54 -9.58
C VAL A 189 -4.57 10.67 -8.97
N MET A 190 -4.24 9.54 -9.59
CA MET A 190 -3.14 8.66 -9.18
C MET A 190 -1.80 9.41 -9.17
N LEU A 191 -1.50 10.18 -10.22
CA LEU A 191 -0.24 10.93 -10.30
C LEU A 191 -0.12 11.97 -9.19
N VAL A 192 -1.17 12.77 -8.99
CA VAL A 192 -1.21 13.83 -7.98
C VAL A 192 -1.12 13.24 -6.58
N THR A 193 -1.98 12.26 -6.26
CA THR A 193 -2.00 11.63 -4.93
C THR A 193 -0.71 10.88 -4.62
N PHE A 194 -0.11 10.17 -5.58
CA PHE A 194 1.16 9.49 -5.36
C PHE A 194 2.29 10.50 -5.10
N PHE A 195 2.35 11.59 -5.86
CA PHE A 195 3.34 12.64 -5.65
C PHE A 195 3.17 13.31 -4.27
N SER A 196 1.96 13.78 -3.95
CA SER A 196 1.72 14.52 -2.70
C SER A 196 1.83 13.63 -1.47
N CYS A 197 1.24 12.44 -1.50
CA CYS A 197 1.09 11.60 -0.32
C CYS A 197 2.20 10.58 -0.14
N ARG A 198 3.04 10.31 -1.14
CA ARG A 198 4.17 9.37 -1.01
C ARG A 198 5.52 10.03 -1.24
N VAL A 199 5.66 10.86 -2.27
CA VAL A 199 6.96 11.47 -2.61
C VAL A 199 7.26 12.67 -1.70
N LEU A 200 6.32 13.61 -1.59
CA LEU A 200 6.48 14.80 -0.73
C LEU A 200 6.31 14.51 0.76
N LEU A 201 5.76 13.34 1.10
CA LEU A 201 5.56 12.92 2.49
C LEU A 201 6.87 12.94 3.28
N PHE A 202 7.96 12.36 2.74
CA PHE A 202 9.23 12.30 3.48
C PHE A 202 9.82 13.69 3.73
N PRO A 203 10.00 14.57 2.73
CA PRO A 203 10.38 15.97 2.97
C PRO A 203 9.46 16.68 3.98
N TYR A 204 8.16 16.41 3.94
CA TYR A 204 7.20 16.99 4.88
C TYR A 204 7.42 16.50 6.33
N LEU A 205 7.76 15.22 6.55
CA LEU A 205 8.11 14.73 7.89
C LEU A 205 9.32 15.48 8.45
N TYR A 206 10.37 15.68 7.64
CA TYR A 206 11.55 16.46 8.04
C TYR A 206 11.19 17.91 8.32
N TYR A 207 10.36 18.53 7.48
CA TYR A 207 9.87 19.89 7.70
C TYR A 207 9.06 20.02 9.00
N ALA A 208 8.10 19.12 9.24
CA ALA A 208 7.26 19.14 10.45
C ALA A 208 8.12 18.97 11.72
N TYR A 209 9.13 18.11 11.68
CA TYR A 209 10.07 17.97 12.78
C TYR A 209 10.95 19.22 12.96
N SER A 210 11.46 19.81 11.87
CA SER A 210 12.18 21.09 11.89
C SER A 210 11.37 22.20 12.57
N ARG A 211 10.08 22.29 12.26
CA ARG A 211 9.16 23.27 12.88
C ARG A 211 8.95 22.99 14.37
N HIS A 212 8.87 21.73 14.78
CA HIS A 212 8.75 21.34 16.18
C HIS A 212 10.03 21.66 16.97
N ALA A 213 11.20 21.25 16.46
CA ALA A 213 12.48 21.45 17.14
C ALA A 213 13.08 22.85 16.93
N SER A 214 12.43 23.71 16.13
CA SER A 214 12.92 25.05 15.77
C SER A 214 14.34 25.06 15.18
N ILE A 215 14.68 24.03 14.41
CA ILE A 215 15.97 23.88 13.71
C ILE A 215 15.79 24.01 12.20
N PRO A 216 16.84 24.39 11.44
CA PRO A 216 16.79 24.35 9.98
C PRO A 216 16.56 22.94 9.43
N VAL A 217 15.82 22.81 8.32
CA VAL A 217 15.43 21.49 7.75
C VAL A 217 16.64 20.62 7.39
N TYR A 218 17.75 21.22 6.94
CA TYR A 218 18.96 20.48 6.57
C TYR A 218 19.70 19.87 7.78
N GLU A 219 19.42 20.34 9.00
CA GLU A 219 20.01 19.78 10.23
C GLU A 219 19.17 18.64 10.80
N VAL A 220 17.90 18.50 10.36
CA VAL A 220 16.99 17.48 10.88
C VAL A 220 17.55 16.07 10.70
N PRO A 221 18.15 15.67 9.56
CA PRO A 221 18.74 14.33 9.44
C PRO A 221 19.87 14.05 10.45
N LEU A 222 20.51 15.07 11.01
CA LEU A 222 21.57 14.92 12.00
C LEU A 222 21.04 14.80 13.43
N VAL A 223 19.87 15.39 13.70
CA VAL A 223 19.28 15.48 15.05
C VAL A 223 18.14 14.48 15.25
N ALA A 224 17.41 14.15 14.19
CA ALA A 224 16.29 13.22 14.25
C ALA A 224 16.76 11.81 14.65
N PRO A 225 15.89 11.02 15.31
CA PRO A 225 16.22 9.63 15.64
C PRO A 225 16.68 8.86 14.39
N TRP A 226 17.80 8.15 14.51
CA TRP A 226 18.41 7.43 13.38
C TRP A 226 17.46 6.43 12.73
N GLN A 227 16.48 5.91 13.48
CA GLN A 227 15.44 5.00 13.00
C GLN A 227 14.52 5.67 11.98
N CYS A 228 14.17 6.95 12.21
CA CYS A 228 13.36 7.74 11.27
C CYS A 228 14.14 7.97 9.97
N ASN A 229 15.44 8.29 10.09
CA ASN A 229 16.32 8.47 8.94
C ASN A 229 16.52 7.17 8.17
N LEU A 230 16.71 6.04 8.86
CA LEU A 230 16.82 4.73 8.22
C LEU A 230 15.51 4.36 7.50
N GLY A 231 14.36 4.56 8.16
CA GLY A 231 13.05 4.34 7.56
C GLY A 231 12.84 5.18 6.30
N ALA A 232 13.19 6.47 6.34
CA ALA A 232 13.15 7.36 5.17
C ALA A 232 14.11 6.89 4.06
N ALA A 233 15.34 6.53 4.40
CA ALA A 233 16.35 6.06 3.45
C ALA A 233 15.95 4.74 2.76
N LEU A 234 15.19 3.87 3.43
CA LEU A 234 14.72 2.61 2.86
C LEU A 234 13.43 2.77 2.06
N LEU A 235 12.48 3.55 2.56
CA LEU A 235 11.14 3.67 1.95
C LEU A 235 11.09 4.72 0.84
N TRP A 236 11.75 5.88 1.00
CA TRP A 236 11.61 6.99 0.05
C TRP A 236 12.16 6.69 -1.35
N PRO A 237 13.33 6.04 -1.51
CA PRO A 237 13.82 5.68 -2.85
C PRO A 237 12.88 4.74 -3.59
N LEU A 238 12.21 3.84 -2.88
CA LEU A 238 11.22 2.94 -3.46
C LEU A 238 9.99 3.71 -3.99
N GLN A 239 9.53 4.72 -3.24
CA GLN A 239 8.46 5.61 -3.71
C GLN A 239 8.89 6.43 -4.94
N LEU A 240 10.12 6.97 -4.94
CA LEU A 240 10.67 7.71 -6.08
C LEU A 240 10.77 6.83 -7.33
N TYR A 241 11.23 5.59 -7.17
CA TYR A 241 11.30 4.60 -8.25
C TYR A 241 9.92 4.31 -8.85
N TRP A 242 8.92 4.01 -8.01
CA TRP A 242 7.56 3.77 -8.49
C TRP A 242 6.93 5.01 -9.13
N PHE A 243 7.16 6.19 -8.57
CA PHE A 243 6.69 7.44 -9.16
C PHE A 243 7.31 7.65 -10.55
N ALA A 244 8.61 7.41 -10.72
CA ALA A 244 9.26 7.49 -12.02
C ALA A 244 8.65 6.50 -13.04
N LEU A 245 8.31 5.28 -12.62
CA LEU A 245 7.59 4.32 -13.47
C LEU A 245 6.19 4.80 -13.86
N ILE A 246 5.44 5.39 -12.92
CA ILE A 246 4.12 5.97 -13.19
C ILE A 246 4.22 7.13 -14.18
N CYS A 247 5.18 8.04 -13.99
CA CYS A 247 5.44 9.15 -14.91
C CYS A 247 5.80 8.65 -16.32
N ARG A 248 6.67 7.63 -16.43
CA ARG A 248 7.00 6.99 -17.72
C ARG A 248 5.79 6.30 -18.35
N GLY A 249 4.91 5.70 -17.55
CA GLY A 249 3.65 5.13 -18.00
C GLY A 249 2.70 6.19 -18.55
N ALA A 250 2.51 7.28 -17.80
CA ALA A 250 1.68 8.42 -18.21
C ALA A 250 2.21 9.07 -19.49
N PHE A 251 3.53 9.33 -19.56
CA PHE A 251 4.16 9.92 -20.75
C PHE A 251 3.91 9.08 -22.00
N ARG A 252 4.07 7.74 -21.93
CA ARG A 252 3.77 6.83 -23.04
C ARG A 252 2.30 6.85 -23.48
N LEU A 253 1.37 7.09 -22.55
CA LEU A 253 -0.06 7.22 -22.86
C LEU A 253 -0.37 8.54 -23.59
N PHE A 254 0.36 9.62 -23.25
CA PHE A 254 0.19 10.92 -23.89
C PHE A 254 0.88 11.01 -25.25
N THR A 255 2.03 10.34 -25.45
CA THR A 255 2.78 10.34 -26.73
C THR A 255 2.29 9.33 -27.76
N ARG A 256 1.45 8.36 -27.38
CA ARG A 256 0.78 7.44 -28.33
C ARG A 256 -0.57 7.96 -28.86
N ARG A 257 -0.86 9.25 -28.65
CA ARG A 257 -1.91 9.96 -29.39
C ARG A 257 -1.30 10.59 -30.63
#